data_AF-A0A4Y4WY79-F1
#
_entry.id   AF-A0A4Y4WY79-F1
#
_cell.length_a   1.000
_cell.length_b   1.000
_cell.length_c   1.000
_cell.angle_alpha   90.00
_cell.angle_beta   90.00
_cell.angle_gamma   90.00
#
_symmetry.space_group_name_H-M   'P 1'
#
loop_
_entity.id
_entity.type
_entity.pdbx_description
1 polymer ?
#
loop_
_entity_poly.entity_id
_entity_poly.type
_entity_poly.pdbx_seq_one_letter_code
_entity_poly.pdbx_strand_id
1 'polypeptide(L)'
;MVTNTKGIQQLSDNYENLSKLLTRYSTLNTLIKLSADPSAVSGAINNLNAGATGLLKEKTNSPAYQAVLLALNAAVGLWNTIGYAVMCGNGNGTESGPGSVVFNGEPGQGSTAITCNRYEATGPGKSMSIPEFKKLNEAYQIIQQALKKGNGFPVLDGKGTQVTVTYTYECKQNNGSDINGGVNQFCKAKNGSSSSNGGSGSSTQTTTQNGVTITTTYDNNKATVNFNITNNAQELLNQAANIMQVLNTQCPLVRSTHDENAPGGGQPWGLSTSGNACQIFQQEFSQVTNMIKNAQEIIAQSKIANTNQKAEIANPSNFNPFTDASFAQDMLKNARAQAEMFNLAEQVKQNLEVMKNNNNVNKELAGFGQGMTNFVSAFLASCKDGGGTLPNQGVTSNTWGAGCAYVQETITALNNSIA
;
A
#
# COMPACT_ATOMS: atom_id res chain seq x y z
N MET A 1 -32.59 4.44 54.79
CA MET A 1 -32.18 3.63 53.62
C MET A 1 -33.38 3.53 52.69
N VAL A 2 -33.26 4.02 51.45
CA VAL A 2 -34.39 4.10 50.50
C VAL A 2 -34.63 2.72 49.89
N THR A 3 -35.69 2.05 50.33
CA THR A 3 -36.03 0.67 49.97
C THR A 3 -36.65 0.51 48.57
N ASN A 4 -36.77 1.59 47.79
CA ASN A 4 -37.55 1.65 46.54
C ASN A 4 -36.75 1.96 45.25
N THR A 5 -35.43 2.11 45.32
CA THR A 5 -34.60 2.47 44.14
C THR A 5 -34.59 1.40 43.05
N LYS A 6 -34.72 0.11 43.40
CA LYS A 6 -34.78 -0.98 42.40
C LYS A 6 -36.06 -0.96 41.56
N GLY A 7 -37.22 -0.64 42.16
CA GLY A 7 -38.49 -0.56 41.44
C GLY A 7 -38.56 0.64 40.49
N ILE A 8 -38.00 1.78 40.90
CA ILE A 8 -37.92 2.98 40.06
C ILE A 8 -36.95 2.76 38.88
N GLN A 9 -35.80 2.11 39.11
CA GLN A 9 -34.88 1.74 38.04
C GLN A 9 -35.53 0.77 37.04
N GLN A 10 -36.20 -0.28 37.52
CA GLN A 10 -36.92 -1.22 36.65
C GLN A 10 -38.01 -0.53 35.85
N LEU A 11 -38.73 0.43 36.43
CA LEU A 11 -39.73 1.21 35.71
C LEU A 11 -39.07 2.07 34.62
N SER A 12 -37.97 2.75 34.95
CA SER A 12 -37.18 3.53 33.98
C SER A 12 -36.69 2.67 32.82
N ASP A 13 -36.08 1.51 33.12
CA ASP A 13 -35.59 0.57 32.11
C ASP A 13 -36.75 0.06 31.23
N ASN A 14 -37.93 -0.19 31.82
CA ASN A 14 -39.12 -0.60 31.07
C ASN A 14 -39.65 0.50 30.15
N TYR A 15 -39.67 1.76 30.60
CA TYR A 15 -40.04 2.90 29.75
C TYR A 15 -39.05 3.13 28.62
N GLU A 16 -37.74 2.98 28.88
CA GLU A 16 -36.71 3.07 27.84
C GLU A 16 -36.86 1.95 26.80
N ASN A 17 -37.12 0.72 27.25
CA ASN A 17 -37.38 -0.41 26.36
C ASN A 17 -38.65 -0.24 25.52
N LEU A 18 -39.73 0.28 26.11
CA LEU A 18 -40.97 0.59 25.39
C LEU A 18 -40.74 1.69 24.35
N SER A 19 -40.01 2.74 24.71
CA SER A 19 -39.64 3.83 23.78
C SER A 19 -38.83 3.32 22.58
N LYS A 20 -37.83 2.45 22.84
CA LYS A 20 -37.05 1.78 21.78
C LYS A 20 -37.93 0.91 20.89
N LEU A 21 -38.89 0.18 21.45
CA LEU A 21 -39.82 -0.66 20.71
C LEU A 21 -40.76 0.16 19.81
N LEU A 22 -41.37 1.21 20.36
CA LEU A 22 -42.27 2.11 19.62
C LEU A 22 -41.53 2.80 18.46
N THR A 23 -40.30 3.23 18.70
CA THR A 23 -39.44 3.83 17.66
C THR A 23 -39.13 2.83 16.54
N ARG A 24 -38.78 1.58 16.89
CA ARG A 24 -38.57 0.50 15.90
C ARG A 24 -39.83 0.20 15.09
N TYR A 25 -40.99 0.14 15.74
CA TYR A 25 -42.27 -0.10 15.07
C TYR A 25 -42.63 1.02 14.10
N SER A 26 -42.49 2.29 14.52
CA SER A 26 -42.73 3.46 13.66
C SER A 26 -41.82 3.46 12.43
N THR A 27 -40.54 3.15 12.63
CA THR A 27 -39.55 3.02 11.55
C THR A 27 -39.93 1.90 10.58
N LEU A 28 -40.27 0.71 11.10
CA LEU A 28 -40.67 -0.44 10.29
C LEU A 28 -41.94 -0.16 9.47
N ASN A 29 -42.94 0.47 10.07
CA ASN A 29 -44.17 0.84 9.36
C ASN A 29 -43.89 1.81 8.20
N THR A 30 -42.95 2.74 8.40
CA THR A 30 -42.49 3.64 7.34
C THR A 30 -41.75 2.87 6.24
N LEU A 31 -40.85 1.95 6.59
CA LEU A 31 -40.13 1.11 5.62
C LEU A 31 -41.07 0.24 4.79
N ILE A 32 -42.15 -0.28 5.38
CA ILE A 32 -43.18 -1.06 4.65
C ILE A 32 -43.88 -0.18 3.61
N LYS A 33 -44.27 1.04 4.00
CA LYS A 33 -44.90 1.99 3.07
C LYS A 33 -43.98 2.35 1.91
N LEU A 34 -42.72 2.67 2.19
CA LEU A 34 -41.72 3.00 1.17
C LEU A 34 -41.42 1.81 0.24
N SER A 35 -41.35 0.60 0.80
CA SER A 35 -41.12 -0.63 0.02
C SER A 35 -42.30 -0.98 -0.91
N ALA A 36 -43.48 -0.44 -0.65
CA ALA A 36 -44.67 -0.62 -1.47
C ALA A 36 -44.92 0.54 -2.45
N ASP A 37 -44.12 1.60 -2.38
CA ASP A 37 -44.22 2.77 -3.26
C ASP A 37 -43.14 2.69 -4.36
N PRO A 38 -43.52 2.38 -5.62
CA PRO A 38 -42.54 2.24 -6.70
C PRO A 38 -41.77 3.54 -7.00
N SER A 39 -42.32 4.72 -6.69
CA SER A 39 -41.60 5.99 -6.84
C SER A 39 -40.49 6.14 -5.79
N ALA A 40 -40.77 5.76 -4.53
CA ALA A 40 -39.79 5.75 -3.46
C ALA A 40 -38.68 4.71 -3.72
N VAL A 41 -39.05 3.53 -4.21
CA VAL A 41 -38.10 2.48 -4.60
C VAL A 41 -37.20 2.96 -5.75
N SER A 42 -37.77 3.53 -6.80
CA SER A 42 -37.01 4.09 -7.92
C SER A 42 -36.05 5.20 -7.46
N GLY A 43 -36.52 6.09 -6.58
CA GLY A 43 -35.69 7.10 -5.95
C GLY A 43 -34.51 6.52 -5.17
N ALA A 44 -34.74 5.45 -4.40
CA ALA A 44 -33.68 4.75 -3.67
C ALA A 44 -32.66 4.09 -4.61
N ILE A 45 -33.09 3.49 -5.72
CA ILE A 45 -32.18 2.92 -6.74
C ILE A 45 -31.35 4.03 -7.40
N ASN A 46 -31.97 5.18 -7.73
CA ASN A 46 -31.25 6.33 -8.28
C ASN A 46 -30.19 6.87 -7.31
N ASN A 47 -30.52 7.01 -6.03
CA ASN A 47 -29.57 7.40 -4.99
C ASN A 47 -28.43 6.38 -4.87
N LEU A 48 -28.73 5.09 -4.97
CA LEU A 48 -27.72 4.03 -4.95
C LEU A 48 -26.79 4.09 -6.15
N ASN A 49 -27.31 4.33 -7.36
CA ASN A 49 -26.50 4.51 -8.57
C ASN A 49 -25.62 5.77 -8.50
N ALA A 50 -26.14 6.85 -7.91
CA ALA A 50 -25.37 8.07 -7.66
C ALA A 50 -24.25 7.81 -6.63
N GLY A 51 -24.54 7.10 -5.55
CA GLY A 51 -23.56 6.66 -4.55
C GLY A 51 -22.44 5.81 -5.16
N ALA A 52 -22.79 4.84 -6.02
CA ALA A 52 -21.81 4.04 -6.75
C ALA A 52 -20.93 4.91 -7.65
N THR A 53 -21.51 5.93 -8.30
CA THR A 53 -20.76 6.87 -9.13
C THR A 53 -19.78 7.68 -8.30
N GLY A 54 -20.21 8.24 -7.17
CA GLY A 54 -19.34 8.98 -6.25
C GLY A 54 -18.19 8.12 -5.70
N LEU A 55 -18.48 6.86 -5.32
CA LEU A 55 -17.46 5.94 -4.83
C LEU A 55 -16.49 5.45 -5.92
N LEU A 56 -16.98 5.19 -7.13
CA LEU A 56 -16.22 4.44 -8.14
C LEU A 56 -15.65 5.29 -9.26
N LYS A 57 -16.25 6.44 -9.58
CA LYS A 57 -15.92 7.24 -10.76
C LYS A 57 -15.38 8.62 -10.42
N GLU A 58 -15.21 8.91 -9.13
CA GLU A 58 -14.52 10.10 -8.65
C GLU A 58 -13.19 9.73 -8.01
N LYS A 59 -12.28 10.72 -7.96
CA LYS A 59 -11.00 10.60 -7.25
C LYS A 59 -11.05 11.36 -5.93
N THR A 60 -11.22 12.69 -6.01
CA THR A 60 -11.11 13.59 -4.86
C THR A 60 -12.18 13.34 -3.80
N ASN A 61 -13.45 13.23 -4.19
CA ASN A 61 -14.55 13.06 -3.24
C ASN A 61 -14.92 11.59 -3.00
N SER A 62 -14.16 10.64 -3.55
CA SER A 62 -14.40 9.22 -3.31
C SER A 62 -13.60 8.75 -2.09
N PRO A 63 -14.25 8.41 -0.96
CA PRO A 63 -13.55 7.85 0.19
C PRO A 63 -12.91 6.49 -0.13
N ALA A 64 -13.52 5.71 -1.03
CA ALA A 64 -12.93 4.46 -1.51
C ALA A 64 -11.62 4.70 -2.27
N TYR A 65 -11.59 5.70 -3.17
CA TYR A 65 -10.37 6.07 -3.90
C TYR A 65 -9.29 6.58 -2.95
N GLN A 66 -9.65 7.49 -2.02
CA GLN A 66 -8.70 8.06 -1.08
C GLN A 66 -8.13 7.00 -0.11
N ALA A 67 -8.94 6.03 0.31
CA ALA A 67 -8.47 4.92 1.16
C ALA A 67 -7.48 4.01 0.42
N VAL A 68 -7.76 3.67 -0.83
CA VAL A 68 -6.84 2.88 -1.68
C VAL A 68 -5.54 3.64 -1.90
N LEU A 69 -5.62 4.94 -2.23
CA LEU A 69 -4.45 5.79 -2.41
C LEU A 69 -3.62 5.89 -1.13
N LEU A 70 -4.28 6.02 0.03
CA LEU A 70 -3.60 6.10 1.32
C LEU A 70 -2.84 4.80 1.63
N ALA A 71 -3.43 3.63 1.35
CA ALA A 71 -2.75 2.34 1.54
C ALA A 71 -1.51 2.21 0.65
N LEU A 72 -1.60 2.62 -0.63
CA LEU A 72 -0.46 2.64 -1.55
C LEU A 72 0.64 3.60 -1.09
N ASN A 73 0.26 4.82 -0.75
CA ASN A 73 1.17 5.87 -0.29
C ASN A 73 1.85 5.48 1.03
N ALA A 74 1.14 4.80 1.93
CA ALA A 74 1.73 4.30 3.17
C ALA A 74 2.79 3.20 2.91
N ALA A 75 2.54 2.27 1.98
CA ALA A 75 3.50 1.23 1.63
C ALA A 75 4.77 1.81 0.98
N VAL A 76 4.60 2.71 0.00
CA VAL A 76 5.70 3.43 -0.66
C VAL A 76 6.46 4.29 0.34
N GLY A 77 5.74 5.05 1.17
CA GLY A 77 6.32 5.94 2.15
C GLY A 77 7.09 5.21 3.25
N LEU A 78 6.62 4.04 3.65
CA LEU A 78 7.35 3.17 4.57
C LEU A 78 8.69 2.74 3.96
N TRP A 79 8.70 2.30 2.70
CA TRP A 79 9.95 1.95 2.02
C TRP A 79 10.88 3.15 1.83
N ASN A 80 10.36 4.32 1.44
CA ASN A 80 11.15 5.55 1.35
C ASN A 80 11.81 5.92 2.68
N THR A 81 11.09 5.67 3.78
CA THR A 81 11.58 5.94 5.13
C THR A 81 12.69 4.99 5.55
N ILE A 82 12.58 3.69 5.24
CA ILE A 82 13.48 2.67 5.81
C ILE A 82 14.55 2.15 4.84
N GLY A 83 14.30 2.21 3.54
CA GLY A 83 15.07 1.51 2.50
C GLY A 83 16.56 1.84 2.51
N TYR A 84 16.92 3.10 2.76
CA TYR A 84 18.32 3.57 2.82
C TYR A 84 19.18 2.88 3.88
N ALA A 85 18.54 2.34 4.92
CA ALA A 85 19.20 1.68 6.04
C ALA A 85 19.06 0.16 6.01
N VAL A 86 18.19 -0.39 5.16
CA VAL A 86 18.03 -1.83 4.98
C VAL A 86 19.32 -2.43 4.43
N MET A 87 19.85 -3.43 5.14
CA MET A 87 21.04 -4.16 4.73
C MET A 87 20.66 -5.19 3.66
N CYS A 88 21.36 -5.15 2.52
CA CYS A 88 21.16 -6.11 1.41
C CYS A 88 22.48 -6.45 0.72
N GLY A 89 22.61 -7.66 0.20
CA GLY A 89 23.87 -8.10 -0.42
C GLY A 89 23.81 -9.51 -0.97
N ASN A 90 25.00 -10.08 -1.20
CA ASN A 90 25.20 -11.46 -1.64
C ASN A 90 26.26 -12.17 -0.77
N GLY A 91 26.52 -11.66 0.43
CA GLY A 91 27.55 -12.16 1.33
C GLY A 91 27.26 -13.53 1.93
N ASN A 92 28.32 -14.16 2.46
CA ASN A 92 28.26 -15.43 3.18
C ASN A 92 28.83 -15.33 4.61
N GLY A 93 29.17 -14.13 5.09
CA GLY A 93 29.77 -13.90 6.41
C GLY A 93 31.30 -13.90 6.42
N THR A 94 31.97 -13.91 5.25
CA THR A 94 33.43 -13.71 5.17
C THR A 94 33.76 -12.22 5.13
N GLU A 95 34.91 -11.82 5.71
CA GLU A 95 35.32 -10.40 5.84
C GLU A 95 35.54 -9.68 4.48
N SER A 96 35.56 -10.40 3.36
CA SER A 96 35.57 -9.85 2.00
C SER A 96 34.26 -10.14 1.27
N GLY A 97 33.48 -9.12 0.91
CA GLY A 97 32.21 -9.30 0.20
C GLY A 97 32.35 -9.62 -1.30
N PRO A 98 31.33 -10.22 -1.96
CA PRO A 98 31.33 -10.61 -3.38
C PRO A 98 31.32 -9.45 -4.40
N GLY A 99 31.38 -8.21 -3.93
CA GLY A 99 31.06 -7.00 -4.69
C GLY A 99 29.71 -6.40 -4.29
N SER A 100 29.11 -5.62 -5.19
CA SER A 100 27.84 -4.92 -4.95
C SER A 100 26.88 -5.00 -6.14
N VAL A 101 25.58 -4.85 -5.85
CA VAL A 101 24.54 -4.59 -6.86
C VAL A 101 23.86 -3.26 -6.53
N VAL A 102 23.88 -2.32 -7.47
CA VAL A 102 23.33 -0.98 -7.32
C VAL A 102 21.98 -0.92 -8.03
N PHE A 103 20.90 -0.66 -7.29
CA PHE A 103 19.54 -0.51 -7.82
C PHE A 103 19.21 0.96 -8.00
N ASN A 104 18.96 1.39 -9.23
CA ASN A 104 18.65 2.79 -9.56
C ASN A 104 17.15 3.08 -9.39
N GLY A 105 16.83 4.33 -9.06
CA GLY A 105 15.47 4.78 -8.78
C GLY A 105 14.97 4.39 -7.39
N GLU A 106 15.88 4.14 -6.46
CA GLU A 106 15.60 3.71 -5.08
C GLU A 106 16.02 4.79 -4.06
N PRO A 107 15.37 4.88 -2.88
CA PRO A 107 15.57 5.97 -1.91
C PRO A 107 16.82 5.74 -1.06
N GLY A 108 18.00 5.87 -1.68
CA GLY A 108 19.31 5.77 -1.01
C GLY A 108 19.72 7.03 -0.26
N GLN A 109 20.63 6.90 0.70
CA GLN A 109 21.10 8.04 1.50
C GLN A 109 21.85 9.04 0.61
N GLY A 110 21.26 10.22 0.38
CA GLY A 110 21.84 11.27 -0.46
C GLY A 110 21.92 10.88 -1.95
N SER A 111 21.21 9.84 -2.38
CA SER A 111 21.29 9.31 -3.74
C SER A 111 19.92 8.85 -4.24
N THR A 112 19.83 8.57 -5.54
CA THR A 112 18.66 7.92 -6.16
C THR A 112 18.93 6.43 -6.41
N ALA A 113 19.78 5.81 -5.60
CA ALA A 113 20.12 4.41 -5.73
C ALA A 113 20.46 3.76 -4.39
N ILE A 114 19.98 2.53 -4.18
CA ILE A 114 20.39 1.69 -3.05
C ILE A 114 21.46 0.72 -3.53
N THR A 115 22.57 0.67 -2.78
CA THR A 115 23.68 -0.25 -3.06
C THR A 115 23.62 -1.44 -2.10
N CYS A 116 23.43 -2.63 -2.65
CA CYS A 116 23.48 -3.89 -1.93
C CYS A 116 24.89 -4.46 -1.97
N ASN A 117 25.70 -4.18 -0.95
CA ASN A 117 27.12 -4.51 -0.84
C ASN A 117 27.47 -5.32 0.43
N ARG A 118 26.48 -5.86 1.13
CA ARG A 118 26.68 -6.53 2.41
C ARG A 118 27.41 -7.86 2.26
N TYR A 119 28.46 -8.05 3.08
CA TYR A 119 29.32 -9.24 3.10
C TYR A 119 28.83 -10.30 4.09
N GLU A 120 27.98 -9.90 5.04
CA GLU A 120 27.34 -10.80 5.99
C GLU A 120 26.42 -11.79 5.27
N ALA A 121 26.14 -12.91 5.94
CA ALA A 121 25.23 -13.91 5.41
C ALA A 121 23.85 -13.32 5.13
N THR A 122 23.26 -13.68 3.99
CA THR A 122 21.93 -13.21 3.59
C THR A 122 20.81 -14.17 3.99
N GLY A 123 19.59 -13.66 4.08
CA GLY A 123 18.37 -14.45 4.31
C GLY A 123 17.49 -13.87 5.43
N PRO A 124 16.44 -14.60 5.85
CA PRO A 124 15.51 -14.14 6.88
C PRO A 124 16.20 -13.74 8.18
N GLY A 125 15.89 -12.53 8.66
CA GLY A 125 16.48 -11.95 9.87
C GLY A 125 17.91 -11.40 9.70
N LYS A 126 18.47 -11.46 8.49
CA LYS A 126 19.85 -11.02 8.17
C LYS A 126 19.85 -9.96 7.06
N SER A 127 20.94 -9.80 6.33
CA SER A 127 20.95 -8.97 5.11
C SER A 127 20.00 -9.57 4.06
N MET A 128 19.20 -8.72 3.41
CA MET A 128 18.32 -9.16 2.32
C MET A 128 19.16 -9.64 1.13
N SER A 129 18.79 -10.78 0.53
CA SER A 129 19.47 -11.28 -0.64
C SER A 129 19.12 -10.47 -1.91
N ILE A 130 20.02 -10.42 -2.89
CA ILE A 130 19.76 -9.73 -4.17
C ILE A 130 18.46 -10.21 -4.85
N PRO A 131 18.12 -11.52 -4.90
CA PRO A 131 16.86 -11.97 -5.48
C PRO A 131 15.61 -11.41 -4.79
N GLU A 132 15.62 -11.31 -3.46
CA GLU A 132 14.49 -10.74 -2.72
C GLU A 132 14.42 -9.22 -2.88
N PHE A 133 15.58 -8.54 -2.92
CA PHE A 133 15.63 -7.11 -3.21
C PHE A 133 15.12 -6.81 -4.65
N LYS A 134 15.43 -7.66 -5.64
CA LYS A 134 14.90 -7.54 -7.00
C LYS A 134 13.36 -7.56 -7.03
N LYS A 135 12.73 -8.44 -6.26
CA LYS A 135 11.25 -8.51 -6.14
C LYS A 135 10.69 -7.22 -5.56
N LEU A 136 11.30 -6.73 -4.47
CA LEU A 136 10.89 -5.49 -3.83
C LEU A 136 11.04 -4.29 -4.78
N ASN A 137 12.22 -4.15 -5.40
CA ASN A 137 12.50 -3.09 -6.36
C ASN A 137 11.54 -3.13 -7.55
N GLU A 138 11.26 -4.30 -8.14
CA GLU A 138 10.28 -4.41 -9.23
C GLU A 138 8.91 -3.85 -8.82
N ALA A 139 8.39 -4.28 -7.66
CA ALA A 139 7.12 -3.80 -7.14
C ALA A 139 7.13 -2.29 -6.86
N TYR A 140 8.20 -1.78 -6.24
CA TYR A 140 8.37 -0.36 -5.96
C TYR A 140 8.43 0.49 -7.24
N GLN A 141 9.20 0.06 -8.24
CA GLN A 141 9.33 0.74 -9.54
C GLN A 141 8.00 0.77 -10.30
N ILE A 142 7.20 -0.31 -10.25
CA ILE A 142 5.87 -0.34 -10.85
C ILE A 142 4.98 0.74 -10.22
N ILE A 143 4.89 0.78 -8.89
CA ILE A 143 4.03 1.74 -8.20
C ILE A 143 4.49 3.17 -8.48
N GLN A 144 5.78 3.46 -8.27
CA GLN A 144 6.32 4.82 -8.44
C GLN A 144 6.12 5.34 -9.86
N GLN A 145 6.40 4.52 -10.88
CA GLN A 145 6.24 4.95 -12.27
C GLN A 145 4.77 5.03 -12.68
N ALA A 146 3.90 4.15 -12.18
CA ALA A 146 2.46 4.23 -12.43
C ALA A 146 1.85 5.50 -11.83
N LEU A 147 2.16 5.81 -10.56
CA LEU A 147 1.67 7.02 -9.89
C LEU A 147 2.23 8.29 -10.55
N LYS A 148 3.51 8.31 -10.92
CA LYS A 148 4.14 9.44 -11.62
C LYS A 148 3.55 9.68 -13.01
N LYS A 149 3.48 8.64 -13.85
CA LYS A 149 3.02 8.78 -15.25
C LYS A 149 1.51 8.96 -15.36
N GLY A 150 0.75 8.35 -14.44
CA GLY A 150 -0.72 8.43 -14.41
C GLY A 150 -1.29 9.60 -13.61
N ASN A 151 -0.45 10.40 -12.94
CA ASN A 151 -0.87 11.37 -11.93
C ASN A 151 -1.83 10.71 -10.91
N GLY A 152 -1.32 9.66 -10.28
CA GLY A 152 -2.09 8.67 -9.52
C GLY A 152 -2.52 7.47 -10.38
N PHE A 153 -3.53 6.74 -9.89
CA PHE A 153 -4.18 5.65 -10.64
C PHE A 153 -5.58 6.07 -11.11
N PRO A 154 -6.16 5.41 -12.13
CA PRO A 154 -7.53 5.66 -12.59
C PRO A 154 -8.59 5.42 -11.50
N VAL A 155 -9.82 5.83 -11.78
CA VAL A 155 -10.97 5.61 -10.88
C VAL A 155 -11.24 4.11 -10.65
N LEU A 156 -12.08 3.75 -9.69
CA LEU A 156 -12.30 2.36 -9.25
C LEU A 156 -13.32 1.57 -10.09
N ASP A 157 -13.54 1.97 -11.35
CA ASP A 157 -14.47 1.32 -12.29
C ASP A 157 -13.92 0.00 -12.87
N GLY A 158 -12.72 -0.41 -12.45
CA GLY A 158 -12.03 -1.61 -12.87
C GLY A 158 -11.23 -1.44 -14.17
N LYS A 159 -11.30 -0.29 -14.83
CA LYS A 159 -10.45 0.01 -15.99
C LYS A 159 -9.09 0.49 -15.52
N GLY A 160 -8.08 0.21 -16.34
CA GLY A 160 -6.72 0.70 -16.11
C GLY A 160 -6.19 1.47 -17.30
N THR A 161 -5.02 2.07 -17.12
CA THR A 161 -4.26 2.70 -18.21
C THR A 161 -2.96 1.94 -18.40
N GLN A 162 -2.48 1.80 -19.63
CA GLN A 162 -1.21 1.13 -19.85
C GLN A 162 -0.05 2.06 -19.47
N VAL A 163 0.91 1.52 -18.71
CA VAL A 163 2.12 2.24 -18.33
C VAL A 163 3.33 1.37 -18.62
N THR A 164 4.30 1.91 -19.34
CA THR A 164 5.62 1.28 -19.50
C THR A 164 6.44 1.51 -18.24
N VAL A 165 7.02 0.46 -17.69
CA VAL A 165 7.93 0.49 -16.54
C VAL A 165 9.33 0.18 -17.04
N THR A 166 10.29 1.04 -16.69
CA THR A 166 11.69 0.85 -17.05
C THR A 166 12.58 1.16 -15.85
N TYR A 167 13.45 0.24 -15.45
CA TYR A 167 14.43 0.48 -14.39
C TYR A 167 15.73 -0.25 -14.68
N THR A 168 16.79 0.12 -13.96
CA THR A 168 18.13 -0.43 -14.17
C THR A 168 18.80 -0.81 -12.87
N TYR A 169 19.67 -1.81 -12.93
CA TYR A 169 20.57 -2.14 -11.84
C TYR A 169 21.94 -2.56 -12.39
N GLU A 170 22.98 -2.35 -11.59
CA GLU A 170 24.38 -2.52 -12.01
C GLU A 170 25.13 -3.42 -11.04
N CYS A 171 25.89 -4.37 -11.57
CA CYS A 171 26.73 -5.28 -10.79
C CYS A 171 28.17 -4.77 -10.79
N LYS A 172 28.82 -4.75 -9.62
CA LYS A 172 30.22 -4.37 -9.45
C LYS A 172 30.91 -5.43 -8.63
N GLN A 173 31.55 -6.40 -9.29
CA GLN A 173 32.24 -7.51 -8.62
C GLN A 173 33.61 -7.10 -8.09
N ASN A 174 33.95 -7.57 -6.89
CA ASN A 174 35.29 -7.41 -6.33
C ASN A 174 36.24 -8.43 -6.99
N ASN A 175 37.50 -8.03 -7.21
CA ASN A 175 38.51 -8.90 -7.81
C ASN A 175 38.72 -10.15 -6.96
N GLY A 176 38.56 -11.34 -7.56
CA GLY A 176 38.84 -12.62 -6.92
C GLY A 176 37.77 -13.16 -5.96
N SER A 177 36.60 -12.52 -5.84
CA SER A 177 35.51 -13.02 -4.97
C SER A 177 34.38 -13.68 -5.77
N ASP A 178 34.32 -15.01 -5.75
CA ASP A 178 33.20 -15.80 -6.29
C ASP A 178 32.23 -16.26 -5.19
N ILE A 179 32.21 -15.55 -4.05
CA ILE A 179 31.30 -15.83 -2.94
C ILE A 179 29.86 -15.86 -3.46
N ASN A 180 29.16 -16.95 -3.15
CA ASN A 180 27.82 -17.24 -3.63
C ASN A 180 27.66 -17.12 -5.15
N GLY A 181 28.72 -17.38 -5.94
CA GLY A 181 28.73 -17.27 -7.41
C GLY A 181 29.01 -15.86 -7.96
N GLY A 182 29.39 -14.91 -7.10
CA GLY A 182 29.72 -13.53 -7.47
C GLY A 182 28.51 -12.68 -7.84
N VAL A 183 28.60 -11.34 -7.73
CA VAL A 183 27.46 -10.46 -8.04
C VAL A 183 27.17 -10.37 -9.54
N ASN A 184 28.15 -10.64 -10.41
CA ASN A 184 27.97 -10.56 -11.86
C ASN A 184 26.90 -11.53 -12.40
N GLN A 185 26.60 -12.63 -11.68
CA GLN A 185 25.55 -13.56 -12.07
C GLN A 185 24.17 -12.87 -12.15
N PHE A 186 23.95 -11.79 -11.40
CA PHE A 186 22.67 -11.09 -11.37
C PHE A 186 22.48 -10.16 -12.56
N CYS A 187 23.55 -9.80 -13.27
CA CYS A 187 23.53 -8.94 -14.46
C CYS A 187 23.89 -9.73 -15.73
N LYS A 188 23.57 -11.03 -15.76
CA LYS A 188 23.76 -11.91 -16.92
C LYS A 188 22.50 -12.73 -17.19
N ALA A 189 22.23 -13.02 -18.46
CA ALA A 189 21.12 -13.89 -18.85
C ALA A 189 21.40 -15.35 -18.44
N LYS A 190 20.41 -16.05 -17.87
CA LYS A 190 20.59 -17.43 -17.36
C LYS A 190 20.76 -18.52 -18.44
N ASN A 191 20.28 -18.28 -19.67
CA ASN A 191 20.26 -19.26 -20.77
C ASN A 191 20.91 -18.74 -22.07
N GLY A 192 21.72 -17.67 -22.01
CA GLY A 192 22.52 -17.25 -23.15
C GLY A 192 23.72 -18.17 -23.29
N SER A 193 23.89 -18.79 -24.45
CA SER A 193 25.10 -19.56 -24.77
C SER A 193 26.33 -18.71 -24.43
N SER A 194 27.12 -19.17 -23.47
CA SER A 194 28.37 -18.54 -23.07
C SER A 194 29.32 -18.55 -24.27
N SER A 195 29.35 -17.45 -25.02
CA SER A 195 30.54 -17.12 -25.81
C SER A 195 31.63 -16.74 -24.82
N SER A 196 32.36 -17.75 -24.36
CA SER A 196 33.68 -17.61 -23.78
C SER A 196 34.62 -17.01 -24.83
N ASN A 197 34.68 -15.67 -24.87
CA ASN A 197 35.89 -14.87 -25.12
C ASN A 197 35.53 -13.38 -25.17
N GLY A 198 36.37 -12.57 -24.49
CA GLY A 198 36.26 -11.13 -24.31
C GLY A 198 35.69 -10.32 -25.47
N GLY A 199 34.40 -10.01 -25.39
CA GLY A 199 33.70 -9.11 -26.30
C GLY A 199 32.46 -8.52 -25.65
N SER A 200 32.36 -7.19 -25.70
CA SER A 200 31.20 -6.37 -25.32
C SER A 200 29.94 -6.82 -26.07
N GLY A 201 29.21 -7.80 -25.51
CA GLY A 201 27.98 -8.33 -26.09
C GLY A 201 26.76 -7.96 -25.24
N SER A 202 25.90 -7.09 -25.77
CA SER A 202 24.56 -6.89 -25.22
C SER A 202 23.75 -8.17 -25.42
N SER A 203 23.13 -8.69 -24.36
CA SER A 203 22.27 -9.88 -24.41
C SER A 203 20.89 -9.58 -23.85
N THR A 204 19.85 -10.26 -24.33
CA THR A 204 18.47 -10.01 -23.89
C THR A 204 17.84 -11.31 -23.38
N GLN A 205 17.12 -11.20 -22.27
CA GLN A 205 16.30 -12.27 -21.73
C GLN A 205 14.86 -11.80 -21.60
N THR A 206 13.92 -12.63 -22.04
CA THR A 206 12.50 -12.40 -21.85
C THR A 206 11.94 -13.44 -20.89
N THR A 207 11.18 -12.99 -19.90
CA THR A 207 10.47 -13.84 -18.95
C THR A 207 9.00 -13.44 -18.91
N THR A 208 8.11 -14.41 -18.71
CA THR A 208 6.68 -14.12 -18.51
C THR A 208 6.33 -14.32 -17.04
N GLN A 209 5.80 -13.28 -16.41
CA GLN A 209 5.35 -13.30 -15.01
C GLN A 209 3.92 -12.79 -14.96
N ASN A 210 2.99 -13.62 -14.46
CA ASN A 210 1.56 -13.28 -14.36
C ASN A 210 0.94 -12.76 -15.66
N GLY A 211 1.35 -13.32 -16.80
CA GLY A 211 0.87 -12.89 -18.14
C GLY A 211 1.52 -11.61 -18.68
N VAL A 212 2.44 -10.98 -17.94
CA VAL A 212 3.24 -9.84 -18.38
C VAL A 212 4.57 -10.34 -18.95
N THR A 213 4.90 -9.92 -20.16
CA THR A 213 6.20 -10.17 -20.78
C THR A 213 7.20 -9.12 -20.30
N ILE A 214 8.23 -9.58 -19.59
CA ILE A 214 9.32 -8.76 -19.05
C ILE A 214 10.56 -8.97 -19.90
N THR A 215 11.08 -7.89 -20.48
CA THR A 215 12.32 -7.92 -21.26
C THR A 215 13.44 -7.30 -20.42
N THR A 216 14.51 -8.06 -20.19
CA THR A 216 15.73 -7.58 -19.55
C THR A 216 16.87 -7.59 -20.55
N THR A 217 17.45 -6.42 -20.80
CA THR A 217 18.66 -6.27 -21.61
C THR A 217 19.86 -6.12 -20.69
N TYR A 218 20.88 -6.94 -20.90
CA TYR A 218 22.14 -6.94 -20.17
C TYR A 218 23.23 -6.40 -21.07
N ASP A 219 23.85 -5.30 -20.67
CA ASP A 219 24.99 -4.69 -21.33
C ASP A 219 26.15 -4.61 -20.34
N ASN A 220 27.17 -5.44 -20.58
CA ASN A 220 28.33 -5.62 -19.69
C ASN A 220 27.91 -5.98 -18.25
N ASN A 221 27.97 -5.01 -17.34
CA ASN A 221 27.64 -5.16 -15.93
C ASN A 221 26.31 -4.48 -15.54
N LYS A 222 25.56 -3.96 -16.52
CA LYS A 222 24.30 -3.27 -16.33
C LYS A 222 23.13 -4.08 -16.88
N ALA A 223 22.04 -4.13 -16.13
CA ALA A 223 20.78 -4.70 -16.58
C ALA A 223 19.72 -3.60 -16.68
N THR A 224 18.98 -3.59 -17.78
CA THR A 224 17.83 -2.70 -18.03
C THR A 224 16.59 -3.55 -18.20
N VAL A 225 15.62 -3.39 -17.30
CA VAL A 225 14.35 -4.10 -17.31
C VAL A 225 13.27 -3.19 -17.90
N ASN A 226 12.48 -3.71 -18.84
CA ASN A 226 11.42 -2.98 -19.51
C ASN A 226 10.19 -3.86 -19.75
N PHE A 227 9.01 -3.37 -19.39
CA PHE A 227 7.73 -4.04 -19.61
C PHE A 227 6.55 -3.09 -19.49
N ASN A 228 5.37 -3.54 -19.89
CA ASN A 228 4.13 -2.77 -19.75
C ASN A 228 3.25 -3.40 -18.67
N ILE A 229 2.64 -2.55 -17.84
CA ILE A 229 1.63 -2.96 -16.86
C ILE A 229 0.32 -2.23 -17.10
N THR A 230 -0.74 -2.72 -16.48
CA THR A 230 -2.01 -2.01 -16.38
C THR A 230 -2.04 -1.25 -15.06
N ASN A 231 -1.97 0.08 -15.11
CA ASN A 231 -2.15 0.96 -13.97
C ASN A 231 -3.63 0.99 -13.59
N ASN A 232 -4.00 0.12 -12.66
CA ASN A 232 -5.28 0.11 -11.95
C ASN A 232 -5.04 -0.17 -10.46
N ALA A 233 -6.02 0.15 -9.62
CA ALA A 233 -5.90 -0.01 -8.18
C ALA A 233 -5.55 -1.43 -7.73
N GLN A 234 -6.13 -2.46 -8.35
CA GLN A 234 -5.88 -3.86 -7.98
C GLN A 234 -4.41 -4.24 -8.19
N GLU A 235 -3.87 -3.90 -9.37
CA GLU A 235 -2.49 -4.22 -9.72
C GLU A 235 -1.51 -3.49 -8.80
N LEU A 236 -1.73 -2.19 -8.55
CA LEU A 236 -0.84 -1.44 -7.65
C LEU A 236 -0.90 -1.96 -6.21
N LEU A 237 -2.08 -2.35 -5.71
CA LEU A 237 -2.22 -2.92 -4.37
C LEU A 237 -1.52 -4.28 -4.26
N ASN A 238 -1.53 -5.09 -5.32
CA ASN A 238 -0.76 -6.34 -5.37
C ASN A 238 0.75 -6.06 -5.27
N GLN A 239 1.24 -5.02 -5.94
CA GLN A 239 2.64 -4.62 -5.83
C GLN A 239 2.97 -4.09 -4.42
N ALA A 240 2.09 -3.30 -3.82
CA ALA A 240 2.27 -2.86 -2.42
C ALA A 240 2.30 -4.05 -1.46
N ALA A 241 1.42 -5.05 -1.68
CA ALA A 241 1.43 -6.29 -0.93
C ALA A 241 2.75 -7.07 -1.12
N ASN A 242 3.31 -7.10 -2.34
CA ASN A 242 4.60 -7.74 -2.61
C ASN A 242 5.76 -7.07 -1.84
N ILE A 243 5.80 -5.73 -1.80
CA ILE A 243 6.79 -4.99 -0.99
C ILE A 243 6.67 -5.41 0.47
N MET A 244 5.46 -5.36 1.03
CA MET A 244 5.23 -5.74 2.42
C MET A 244 5.52 -7.22 2.68
N GLN A 245 5.24 -8.11 1.73
CA GLN A 245 5.54 -9.53 1.86
C GLN A 245 7.05 -9.77 1.95
N VAL A 246 7.84 -9.13 1.08
CA VAL A 246 9.31 -9.24 1.13
C VAL A 246 9.83 -8.71 2.47
N LEU A 247 9.36 -7.54 2.90
CA LEU A 247 9.79 -6.93 4.17
C LEU A 247 9.43 -7.81 5.38
N ASN A 248 8.19 -8.30 5.45
CA ASN A 248 7.73 -9.16 6.55
C ASN A 248 8.37 -10.56 6.56
N THR A 249 8.75 -11.08 5.39
CA THR A 249 9.34 -12.43 5.31
C THR A 249 10.84 -12.39 5.55
N GLN A 250 11.52 -11.38 4.97
CA GLN A 250 12.97 -11.28 5.06
C GLN A 250 13.40 -10.63 6.36
N CYS A 251 12.59 -9.75 6.96
CA CYS A 251 12.91 -9.03 8.20
C CYS A 251 14.38 -8.57 8.23
N PRO A 252 14.81 -7.73 7.27
CA PRO A 252 16.21 -7.47 7.07
C PRO A 252 16.83 -6.72 8.26
N LEU A 253 18.12 -6.92 8.48
CA LEU A 253 18.89 -6.04 9.35
C LEU A 253 18.88 -4.62 8.81
N VAL A 254 18.98 -3.66 9.72
CA VAL A 254 19.13 -2.24 9.40
C VAL A 254 20.45 -1.74 9.98
N ARG A 255 21.16 -0.90 9.23
CA ARG A 255 22.47 -0.40 9.63
C ARG A 255 22.38 0.69 10.71
N SER A 256 23.48 0.89 11.42
CA SER A 256 23.68 1.98 12.38
C SER A 256 23.89 3.32 11.67
N THR A 257 23.66 4.42 12.39
CA THR A 257 24.02 5.77 11.93
C THR A 257 25.52 6.03 11.99
N HIS A 258 26.28 5.26 12.78
CA HIS A 258 27.71 5.48 13.03
C HIS A 258 28.61 4.57 12.20
N ASP A 259 28.10 3.41 11.79
CA ASP A 259 28.80 2.45 10.94
C ASP A 259 27.79 1.71 10.06
N GLU A 260 27.96 1.80 8.75
CA GLU A 260 27.06 1.17 7.80
C GLU A 260 27.12 -0.36 7.81
N ASN A 261 28.23 -0.94 8.29
CA ASN A 261 28.43 -2.38 8.38
C ASN A 261 27.94 -2.96 9.71
N ALA A 262 27.65 -2.12 10.70
CA ALA A 262 27.12 -2.55 11.99
C ALA A 262 25.59 -2.48 12.00
N PRO A 263 24.88 -3.51 12.53
CA PRO A 263 23.47 -3.41 12.82
C PRO A 263 23.17 -2.25 13.79
N GLY A 264 22.18 -1.43 13.47
CA GLY A 264 21.84 -0.20 14.19
C GLY A 264 20.61 -0.27 15.08
N GLY A 265 19.77 -1.30 14.90
CA GLY A 265 18.43 -1.29 15.47
C GLY A 265 17.61 -0.09 14.98
N GLY A 266 16.68 0.39 15.81
CA GLY A 266 15.81 1.52 15.50
C GLY A 266 16.45 2.91 15.63
N GLN A 267 17.73 2.98 16.01
CA GLN A 267 18.43 4.23 16.29
C GLN A 267 18.41 5.26 15.14
N PRO A 268 18.51 4.88 13.84
CA PRO A 268 18.40 5.84 12.73
C PRO A 268 17.06 6.58 12.64
N TRP A 269 16.02 6.10 13.33
CA TRP A 269 14.71 6.73 13.39
C TRP A 269 14.36 7.21 14.82
N GLY A 270 15.37 7.31 15.70
CA GLY A 270 15.17 7.73 17.09
C GLY A 270 14.35 6.74 17.93
N LEU A 271 14.38 5.45 17.57
CA LEU A 271 13.72 4.37 18.28
C LEU A 271 14.73 3.58 19.12
N SER A 272 14.38 3.25 20.37
CA SER A 272 15.25 2.45 21.25
C SER A 272 15.16 0.93 21.01
N THR A 273 14.27 0.50 20.11
CA THR A 273 14.06 -0.92 19.81
C THR A 273 15.28 -1.49 19.08
N SER A 274 15.87 -2.55 19.64
CA SER A 274 16.93 -3.31 18.98
C SER A 274 16.35 -4.39 18.07
N GLY A 275 17.11 -4.81 17.07
CA GLY A 275 16.78 -5.96 16.23
C GLY A 275 16.71 -5.62 14.75
N ASN A 276 15.99 -6.45 14.01
CA ASN A 276 15.77 -6.27 12.57
C ASN A 276 14.54 -5.40 12.28
N ALA A 277 14.29 -5.10 11.00
CA ALA A 277 13.20 -4.24 10.57
C ALA A 277 11.82 -4.68 11.09
N CYS A 278 11.53 -5.98 11.16
CA CYS A 278 10.24 -6.48 11.66
C CYS A 278 10.06 -6.28 13.16
N GLN A 279 11.16 -6.27 13.93
CA GLN A 279 11.11 -6.00 15.37
C GLN A 279 10.96 -4.51 15.64
N ILE A 280 11.67 -3.68 14.88
CA ILE A 280 11.67 -2.21 15.02
C ILE A 280 10.32 -1.63 14.58
N PHE A 281 9.81 -2.08 13.44
CA PHE A 281 8.63 -1.53 12.76
C PHE A 281 7.44 -2.50 12.81
N GLN A 282 7.35 -3.33 13.84
CA GLN A 282 6.32 -4.38 13.94
C GLN A 282 4.91 -3.79 13.75
N GLN A 283 4.65 -2.67 14.40
CA GLN A 283 3.36 -2.00 14.35
C GLN A 283 3.12 -1.39 12.97
N GLU A 284 4.07 -0.65 12.42
CA GLU A 284 3.97 -0.01 11.10
C GLU A 284 3.75 -1.07 10.01
N PHE A 285 4.52 -2.16 10.04
CA PHE A 285 4.38 -3.25 9.08
C PHE A 285 3.00 -3.90 9.17
N SER A 286 2.51 -4.13 10.39
CA SER A 286 1.18 -4.69 10.62
C SER A 286 0.08 -3.76 10.11
N GLN A 287 0.11 -2.48 10.46
CA GLN A 287 -0.92 -1.53 10.07
C GLN A 287 -0.92 -1.27 8.56
N VAL A 288 0.24 -1.08 7.93
CA VAL A 288 0.32 -0.92 6.46
C VAL A 288 -0.18 -2.18 5.75
N THR A 289 0.16 -3.38 6.25
CA THR A 289 -0.37 -4.63 5.69
C THR A 289 -1.89 -4.70 5.80
N ASN A 290 -2.48 -4.27 6.93
CA ASN A 290 -3.93 -4.24 7.11
C ASN A 290 -4.59 -3.18 6.21
N MET A 291 -3.98 -2.01 6.05
CA MET A 291 -4.46 -0.98 5.11
C MET A 291 -4.53 -1.52 3.68
N ILE A 292 -3.50 -2.24 3.22
CA ILE A 292 -3.48 -2.87 1.90
C ILE A 292 -4.59 -3.92 1.77
N LYS A 293 -4.79 -4.78 2.78
CA LYS A 293 -5.87 -5.78 2.77
C LYS A 293 -7.25 -5.14 2.71
N ASN A 294 -7.50 -4.13 3.53
CA ASN A 294 -8.76 -3.39 3.53
C ASN A 294 -8.98 -2.71 2.17
N ALA A 295 -7.95 -2.11 1.59
CA ALA A 295 -8.01 -1.53 0.25
C ALA A 295 -8.26 -2.59 -0.84
N GLN A 296 -7.67 -3.79 -0.74
CA GLN A 296 -7.96 -4.89 -1.67
C GLN A 296 -9.42 -5.35 -1.56
N GLU A 297 -9.98 -5.38 -0.35
CA GLU A 297 -11.40 -5.68 -0.15
C GLU A 297 -12.30 -4.58 -0.71
N ILE A 298 -11.93 -3.29 -0.60
CA ILE A 298 -12.63 -2.20 -1.29
C ILE A 298 -12.70 -2.46 -2.80
N ILE A 299 -11.62 -2.98 -3.42
CA ILE A 299 -11.62 -3.34 -4.84
C ILE A 299 -12.49 -4.57 -5.14
N ALA A 300 -12.62 -5.52 -4.21
CA ALA A 300 -13.56 -6.63 -4.37
C ALA A 300 -15.02 -6.14 -4.34
N GLN A 301 -15.34 -5.25 -3.40
CA GLN A 301 -16.66 -4.64 -3.28
C GLN A 301 -16.98 -3.71 -4.45
N SER A 302 -15.97 -3.00 -4.99
CA SER A 302 -16.15 -2.12 -6.14
C SER A 302 -16.68 -2.85 -7.37
N LYS A 303 -16.23 -4.09 -7.60
CA LYS A 303 -16.71 -4.95 -8.70
C LYS A 303 -18.20 -5.29 -8.56
N ILE A 304 -18.69 -5.38 -7.32
CA ILE A 304 -20.11 -5.64 -7.03
C ILE A 304 -20.92 -4.35 -7.24
N ALA A 305 -20.44 -3.24 -6.68
CA ALA A 305 -21.11 -1.93 -6.75
C ALA A 305 -21.16 -1.33 -8.17
N ASN A 306 -20.25 -1.72 -9.07
CA ASN A 306 -20.18 -1.22 -10.45
C ASN A 306 -21.34 -1.70 -11.35
N THR A 307 -22.32 -2.42 -10.80
CA THR A 307 -23.53 -2.83 -11.51
C THR A 307 -24.60 -1.74 -11.37
N ASN A 308 -24.72 -0.87 -12.38
CA ASN A 308 -25.82 0.09 -12.44
C ASN A 308 -27.15 -0.64 -12.58
N GLN A 309 -28.07 -0.40 -11.65
CA GLN A 309 -29.40 -0.99 -11.71
C GLN A 309 -30.36 -0.08 -12.46
N LYS A 310 -31.27 -0.70 -13.22
CA LYS A 310 -32.38 0.06 -13.82
C LYS A 310 -33.30 0.53 -12.70
N ALA A 311 -33.46 1.84 -12.59
CA ALA A 311 -34.35 2.45 -11.60
C ALA A 311 -35.83 2.38 -12.02
N GLU A 312 -36.12 2.11 -13.28
CA GLU A 312 -37.49 2.00 -13.80
C GLU A 312 -38.14 0.67 -13.36
N ILE A 313 -39.25 0.78 -12.64
CA ILE A 313 -40.10 -0.36 -12.27
C ILE A 313 -41.03 -0.66 -13.44
N ALA A 314 -41.07 -1.91 -13.91
CA ALA A 314 -41.77 -2.30 -15.14
C ALA A 314 -43.31 -2.11 -15.07
N ASN A 315 -43.91 -2.16 -13.89
CA ASN A 315 -45.35 -1.97 -13.68
C ASN A 315 -45.63 -1.05 -12.48
N PRO A 316 -45.35 0.27 -12.59
CA PRO A 316 -45.41 1.16 -11.44
C PRO A 316 -46.84 1.41 -10.96
N SER A 317 -47.84 1.36 -11.84
CA SER A 317 -49.25 1.65 -11.49
C SER A 317 -49.93 0.53 -10.70
N ASN A 318 -49.39 -0.70 -10.73
CA ASN A 318 -49.93 -1.85 -10.00
C ASN A 318 -48.78 -2.67 -9.37
N PHE A 319 -47.77 -1.96 -8.85
CA PHE A 319 -46.60 -2.59 -8.26
C PHE A 319 -46.99 -3.46 -7.07
N ASN A 320 -46.62 -4.74 -7.14
CA ASN A 320 -46.80 -5.69 -6.06
C ASN A 320 -45.43 -6.10 -5.48
N PRO A 321 -45.07 -5.67 -4.25
CA PRO A 321 -43.77 -5.99 -3.64
C PRO A 321 -43.50 -7.50 -3.49
N PHE A 322 -44.54 -8.33 -3.49
CA PHE A 322 -44.40 -9.78 -3.35
C PHE A 322 -44.06 -10.50 -4.66
N THR A 323 -44.33 -9.88 -5.82
CA THR A 323 -44.12 -10.52 -7.14
C THR A 323 -43.20 -9.72 -8.06
N ASP A 324 -43.15 -8.39 -7.89
CA ASP A 324 -42.52 -7.47 -8.85
C ASP A 324 -41.16 -6.95 -8.35
N ALA A 325 -40.65 -7.50 -7.24
CA ALA A 325 -39.44 -7.05 -6.56
C ALA A 325 -38.20 -7.94 -6.82
N SER A 326 -38.10 -8.59 -7.99
CA SER A 326 -36.95 -9.44 -8.32
C SER A 326 -35.61 -8.71 -8.31
N PHE A 327 -35.62 -7.39 -8.58
CA PHE A 327 -34.46 -6.50 -8.49
C PHE A 327 -33.95 -6.30 -7.06
N ALA A 328 -34.77 -6.56 -6.03
CA ALA A 328 -34.45 -6.23 -4.64
C ALA A 328 -33.20 -6.96 -4.13
N GLN A 329 -32.93 -8.17 -4.63
CA GLN A 329 -31.73 -8.93 -4.25
C GLN A 329 -30.45 -8.25 -4.74
N ASP A 330 -30.44 -7.80 -6.00
CA ASP A 330 -29.32 -7.06 -6.57
C ASP A 330 -29.18 -5.69 -5.90
N MET A 331 -30.30 -5.00 -5.66
CA MET A 331 -30.33 -3.72 -4.94
C MET A 331 -29.69 -3.85 -3.56
N LEU A 332 -30.07 -4.89 -2.80
CA LEU A 332 -29.49 -5.17 -1.49
C LEU A 332 -28.00 -5.49 -1.57
N LYS A 333 -27.58 -6.29 -2.56
CA LYS A 333 -26.17 -6.64 -2.76
C LYS A 333 -25.33 -5.42 -3.07
N ASN A 334 -25.81 -4.53 -3.94
CA ASN A 334 -25.13 -3.28 -4.28
C ASN A 334 -25.06 -2.32 -3.08
N ALA A 335 -26.18 -2.12 -2.36
CA ALA A 335 -26.21 -1.29 -1.15
C ALA A 335 -25.24 -1.78 -0.06
N ARG A 336 -25.17 -3.10 0.17
CA ARG A 336 -24.21 -3.70 1.11
C ARG A 336 -22.77 -3.49 0.66
N ALA A 337 -22.47 -3.66 -0.63
CA ALA A 337 -21.13 -3.44 -1.16
C ALA A 337 -20.68 -1.98 -0.95
N GLN A 338 -21.54 -1.00 -1.25
CA GLN A 338 -21.22 0.41 -1.02
C GLN A 338 -21.01 0.73 0.46
N ALA A 339 -21.90 0.26 1.34
CA ALA A 339 -21.76 0.46 2.78
C ALA A 339 -20.46 -0.17 3.32
N GLU A 340 -20.10 -1.35 2.83
CA GLU A 340 -18.85 -2.03 3.22
C GLU A 340 -17.62 -1.26 2.73
N MET A 341 -17.65 -0.68 1.53
CA MET A 341 -16.56 0.18 1.05
C MET A 341 -16.34 1.40 1.96
N PHE A 342 -17.40 2.02 2.47
CA PHE A 342 -17.29 3.11 3.46
C PHE A 342 -16.69 2.61 4.79
N ASN A 343 -17.16 1.47 5.30
CA ASN A 343 -16.63 0.88 6.54
C ASN A 343 -15.14 0.56 6.40
N LEU A 344 -14.71 0.00 5.27
CA LEU A 344 -13.32 -0.32 4.99
C LEU A 344 -12.45 0.93 4.84
N ALA A 345 -12.98 2.00 4.22
CA ALA A 345 -12.28 3.28 4.13
C ALA A 345 -12.02 3.88 5.53
N GLU A 346 -13.00 3.81 6.43
CA GLU A 346 -12.83 4.21 7.83
C GLU A 346 -11.84 3.28 8.56
N GLN A 347 -11.83 1.98 8.29
CA GLN A 347 -10.84 1.06 8.86
C GLN A 347 -9.40 1.39 8.41
N VAL A 348 -9.19 1.74 7.13
CA VAL A 348 -7.86 2.20 6.63
C VAL A 348 -7.39 3.43 7.41
N LYS A 349 -8.29 4.38 7.67
CA LYS A 349 -8.00 5.55 8.53
C LYS A 349 -7.69 5.13 9.97
N GLN A 350 -8.45 4.20 10.55
CA GLN A 350 -8.18 3.69 11.89
C GLN A 350 -6.82 2.99 12.00
N ASN A 351 -6.41 2.22 11.00
CA ASN A 351 -5.08 1.59 10.98
C ASN A 351 -3.96 2.64 11.08
N LEU A 352 -4.12 3.77 10.40
CA LEU A 352 -3.20 4.89 10.49
C LEU A 352 -3.24 5.56 11.87
N GLU A 353 -4.43 5.79 12.44
CA GLU A 353 -4.54 6.35 13.79
C GLU A 353 -3.87 5.45 14.83
N VAL A 354 -3.95 4.12 14.67
CA VAL A 354 -3.19 3.18 15.51
C VAL A 354 -1.68 3.47 15.41
N MET A 355 -1.12 3.69 14.22
CA MET A 355 0.30 4.07 14.07
C MET A 355 0.60 5.43 14.72
N LYS A 356 -0.31 6.41 14.62
CA LYS A 356 -0.12 7.76 15.20
C LYS A 356 -0.18 7.78 16.72
N ASN A 357 -0.93 6.87 17.33
CA ASN A 357 -1.09 6.81 18.79
C ASN A 357 0.14 6.27 19.51
N ASN A 358 1.17 5.81 18.80
CA ASN A 358 2.43 5.36 19.39
C ASN A 358 3.51 6.47 19.34
N ASN A 359 3.76 7.14 20.47
CA ASN A 359 4.78 8.19 20.59
C ASN A 359 6.15 7.63 21.00
N ASN A 360 6.73 6.80 20.15
CA ASN A 360 8.00 6.11 20.40
C ASN A 360 9.23 6.77 19.76
N VAL A 361 9.06 7.77 18.89
CA VAL A 361 10.17 8.44 18.20
C VAL A 361 10.69 9.58 19.06
N ASN A 362 11.95 9.50 19.46
CA ASN A 362 12.67 10.60 20.08
C ASN A 362 13.31 11.47 18.99
N LYS A 363 12.87 12.73 18.88
CA LYS A 363 13.32 13.67 17.83
C LYS A 363 14.79 14.06 17.95
N GLU A 364 15.33 14.03 19.16
CA GLU A 364 16.73 14.33 19.43
C GLU A 364 17.61 13.18 18.95
N LEU A 365 17.22 11.94 19.27
CA LEU A 365 17.91 10.75 18.78
C LEU A 365 17.82 10.60 17.26
N ALA A 366 16.70 11.03 16.67
CA ALA A 366 16.52 11.06 15.22
C ALA A 366 17.18 12.28 14.54
N GLY A 367 17.75 13.22 15.31
CA GLY A 367 18.56 14.33 14.80
C GLY A 367 17.79 15.50 14.17
N PHE A 368 16.50 15.68 14.49
CA PHE A 368 15.67 16.73 13.87
C PHE A 368 14.87 17.62 14.83
N GLY A 369 15.05 17.47 16.15
CA GLY A 369 14.41 18.36 17.12
C GLY A 369 14.46 17.84 18.56
N GLN A 370 13.58 18.33 19.43
CA GLN A 370 13.46 17.89 20.82
C GLN A 370 12.06 17.32 21.11
N GLY A 371 11.98 16.40 22.07
CA GLY A 371 10.75 15.77 22.53
C GLY A 371 10.39 14.47 21.80
N MET A 372 9.18 13.96 22.07
CA MET A 372 8.66 12.72 21.50
C MET A 372 7.62 13.00 20.41
N THR A 373 7.48 12.08 19.47
CA THR A 373 6.44 12.05 18.43
C THR A 373 6.18 10.61 18.01
N ASN A 374 5.27 10.41 17.08
CA ASN A 374 5.01 9.13 16.43
C ASN A 374 5.74 9.03 15.07
N PHE A 375 5.91 7.78 14.61
CA PHE A 375 6.54 7.45 13.33
C PHE A 375 5.85 8.10 12.13
N VAL A 376 4.52 8.22 12.17
CA VAL A 376 3.75 8.79 11.05
C VAL A 376 4.11 10.26 10.88
N SER A 377 4.01 11.06 11.93
CA SER A 377 4.33 12.49 11.88
C SER A 377 5.81 12.76 11.64
N ALA A 378 6.71 11.94 12.18
CA ALA A 378 8.15 12.12 12.03
C ALA A 378 8.64 11.78 10.63
N PHE A 379 8.09 10.73 10.02
CA PHE A 379 8.65 10.15 8.81
C PHE A 379 7.59 9.91 7.73
N LEU A 380 6.61 9.02 7.97
CA LEU A 380 5.69 8.53 6.92
C LEU A 380 4.88 9.64 6.23
N ALA A 381 4.41 10.61 7.01
CA ALA A 381 3.61 11.75 6.56
C ALA A 381 4.45 13.02 6.35
N SER A 382 5.78 12.87 6.27
CA SER A 382 6.72 13.96 6.05
C SER A 382 7.44 13.81 4.71
N CYS A 383 8.01 14.91 4.24
CA CYS A 383 9.00 14.90 3.17
C CYS A 383 10.06 15.97 3.44
N LYS A 384 11.32 15.67 3.12
CA LYS A 384 12.43 16.61 3.33
C LYS A 384 12.33 17.83 2.40
N ASP A 385 12.76 18.97 2.91
CA ASP A 385 12.86 20.22 2.15
C ASP A 385 13.71 20.01 0.88
N GLY A 386 13.31 20.67 -0.22
CA GLY A 386 13.92 20.47 -1.54
C GLY A 386 13.30 19.35 -2.38
N GLY A 387 12.17 18.76 -1.96
CA GLY A 387 11.32 17.92 -2.80
C GLY A 387 11.76 16.45 -2.87
N GLY A 388 11.69 15.73 -1.75
CA GLY A 388 12.11 14.33 -1.67
C GLY A 388 11.43 13.39 -2.69
N THR A 389 10.12 13.50 -2.91
CA THR A 389 9.46 12.85 -4.06
C THR A 389 8.32 13.77 -4.51
N LEU A 390 8.56 14.59 -5.53
CA LEU A 390 7.47 15.35 -6.13
C LEU A 390 6.68 14.43 -7.09
N PRO A 391 5.35 14.57 -7.26
CA PRO A 391 4.50 13.72 -8.10
C PRO A 391 4.99 13.69 -9.55
N ASN A 392 5.65 14.77 -9.97
CA ASN A 392 6.25 14.95 -11.28
C ASN A 392 7.75 14.61 -11.34
N GLN A 393 8.47 14.48 -10.23
CA GLN A 393 9.92 14.23 -10.23
C GLN A 393 10.29 12.77 -9.90
N GLY A 394 9.50 12.05 -9.11
CA GLY A 394 9.87 10.70 -8.64
C GLY A 394 10.94 10.77 -7.55
N VAL A 395 11.70 9.68 -7.35
CA VAL A 395 12.73 9.58 -6.30
C VAL A 395 13.87 10.56 -6.55
N THR A 396 14.30 11.27 -5.49
CA THR A 396 15.41 12.22 -5.48
C THR A 396 16.43 11.84 -4.39
N SER A 397 17.58 12.52 -4.36
CA SER A 397 18.57 12.36 -3.29
C SER A 397 18.06 12.77 -1.89
N ASN A 398 16.88 13.38 -1.80
CA ASN A 398 16.24 13.79 -0.55
C ASN A 398 15.05 12.89 -0.16
N THR A 399 14.71 11.84 -0.93
CA THR A 399 13.60 10.93 -0.60
C THR A 399 13.84 10.16 0.70
N TRP A 400 15.07 9.68 0.90
CA TRP A 400 15.41 8.72 1.94
C TRP A 400 15.10 9.25 3.35
N GLY A 401 14.74 8.34 4.25
CA GLY A 401 14.50 8.68 5.65
C GLY A 401 13.25 9.54 5.88
N ALA A 402 12.38 9.64 4.88
CA ALA A 402 11.08 10.29 4.95
C ALA A 402 10.08 9.54 4.07
N GLY A 403 8.79 9.77 4.28
CA GLY A 403 7.75 9.12 3.51
C GLY A 403 7.69 9.61 2.07
N CYS A 404 7.64 10.92 1.86
CA CYS A 404 7.58 11.55 0.54
C CYS A 404 6.64 10.82 -0.43
N ALA A 405 5.41 10.58 0.03
CA ALA A 405 4.39 9.84 -0.71
C ALA A 405 3.00 10.47 -0.52
N TYR A 406 2.92 11.76 -0.20
CA TYR A 406 1.65 12.48 -0.03
C TYR A 406 0.71 11.91 1.04
N VAL A 407 1.26 11.21 2.05
CA VAL A 407 0.45 10.56 3.08
C VAL A 407 -0.38 11.59 3.84
N GLN A 408 0.18 12.74 4.25
CA GLN A 408 -0.54 13.77 4.98
C GLN A 408 -1.71 14.36 4.17
N GLU A 409 -1.47 14.70 2.90
CA GLU A 409 -2.48 15.24 2.00
C GLU A 409 -3.58 14.21 1.74
N THR A 410 -3.21 12.94 1.56
CA THR A 410 -4.16 11.85 1.36
C THR A 410 -5.01 11.61 2.61
N ILE A 411 -4.45 11.76 3.81
CA ILE A 411 -5.21 11.69 5.07
C ILE A 411 -6.27 12.78 5.12
N THR A 412 -5.88 14.02 4.80
CA THR A 412 -6.82 15.14 4.75
C THR A 412 -7.91 14.92 3.71
N ALA A 413 -7.53 14.46 2.50
CA ALA A 413 -8.49 14.15 1.44
C ALA A 413 -9.46 13.03 1.84
N LEU A 414 -8.96 11.96 2.47
CA LEU A 414 -9.81 10.87 2.98
C LEU A 414 -10.81 11.39 4.02
N ASN A 415 -10.36 12.16 5.01
CA ASN A 415 -11.24 12.74 6.02
C ASN A 415 -12.34 13.63 5.39
N ASN A 416 -11.95 14.46 4.43
CA ASN A 416 -12.89 15.35 3.73
C ASN A 416 -13.86 14.58 2.81
N SER A 417 -13.47 13.43 2.28
CA SER A 417 -14.34 12.59 1.43
C SER A 417 -15.31 11.71 2.22
N ILE A 418 -15.02 11.47 3.51
CA ILE A 418 -15.89 10.73 4.43
C ILE A 418 -16.93 11.67 5.07
N ALA A 419 -16.51 12.89 5.42
CA ALA A 419 -17.36 13.94 5.98
C ALA A 419 -18.33 14.51 4.93
#